data_AF-A0A496P2S9-F1
#
_entry.id   AF-A0A496P2S9-F1
#
_cell.length_a   1.000
_cell.length_b   1.000
_cell.length_c   1.000
_cell.angle_alpha   90.00
_cell.angle_beta   90.00
_cell.angle_gamma   90.00
#
_symmetry.space_group_name_H-M   'P 1'
#
loop_
_entity.id
_entity.type
_entity.pdbx_description
1 polymer ?
#
loop_
_entity_poly.entity_id
_entity_poly.type
_entity_poly.pdbx_seq_one_letter_code
_entity_poly.pdbx_strand_id
1 'polypeptide(L)'
;MRITKFFKEFFSNSQSSGVLLVLCVTISLMIANSSAATGFQAVLDKMVGPYSVSMWINDGLMAVFFLLVGLEIKRELLKGELSNFKNASLPIFAAIGGMIVPAIIFTIFNHGTEYSNGWAIPMATDIAFSLAIVSMLGKSVPSAIKVFLAALAIVDDLGAIVVIAIFYTDEIHWNYLAYSGLVIVLLAALNYFKVKKHIFYLIPGAFLWYFMHHSGIHATIAGVILAFTIPANSENETEASPLEK
;
A
#
# COMPACT_ATOMS: atom_id res chain seq x y z
N MET A 1 -31.59 -11.04 4.44
CA MET A 1 -31.61 -9.59 4.13
C MET A 1 -31.05 -8.70 5.26
N ARG A 2 -31.27 -8.98 6.56
CA ARG A 2 -30.65 -8.22 7.67
C ARG A 2 -29.13 -8.39 7.80
N ILE A 3 -28.61 -9.61 7.64
CA ILE A 3 -27.17 -9.90 7.72
C ILE A 3 -26.40 -9.16 6.62
N THR A 4 -26.92 -9.16 5.39
CA THR A 4 -26.32 -8.45 4.26
C THR A 4 -26.27 -6.94 4.49
N LYS A 5 -27.28 -6.37 5.17
CA LYS A 5 -27.32 -4.95 5.53
C LYS A 5 -26.35 -4.62 6.65
N PHE A 6 -26.23 -5.49 7.67
CA PHE A 6 -25.26 -5.35 8.76
C PHE A 6 -23.82 -5.41 8.24
N PHE A 7 -23.47 -6.37 7.37
CA PHE A 7 -22.15 -6.40 6.74
C PHE A 7 -21.91 -5.15 5.89
N LYS A 8 -22.91 -4.68 5.14
CA LYS A 8 -22.79 -3.46 4.33
C LYS A 8 -22.58 -2.21 5.20
N GLU A 9 -23.28 -2.09 6.32
CA GLU A 9 -23.11 -1.01 7.30
C GLU A 9 -21.76 -1.12 8.05
N PHE A 10 -21.34 -2.34 8.42
CA PHE A 10 -20.05 -2.61 9.06
C PHE A 10 -18.89 -2.24 8.14
N PHE A 11 -18.92 -2.67 6.87
CA PHE A 11 -17.93 -2.30 5.86
C PHE A 11 -17.99 -0.82 5.43
N SER A 12 -19.10 -0.12 5.70
CA SER A 12 -19.23 1.31 5.39
C SER A 12 -18.68 2.25 6.46
N ASN A 13 -18.29 1.72 7.62
CA ASN A 13 -17.79 2.52 8.73
C ASN A 13 -16.27 2.31 8.89
N SER A 14 -15.49 3.39 8.73
CA SER A 14 -14.01 3.40 8.83
C SER A 14 -13.50 2.96 10.22
N GLN A 15 -14.36 3.02 11.23
CA GLN A 15 -14.05 2.52 12.57
C GLN A 15 -14.05 0.98 12.64
N SER A 16 -14.85 0.31 11.82
CA SER A 16 -15.00 -1.16 11.82
C SER A 16 -13.76 -1.87 11.27
N SER A 17 -13.13 -1.30 10.24
CA SER A 17 -11.87 -1.83 9.68
C SER A 17 -10.74 -1.78 10.70
N GLY A 18 -10.66 -0.69 11.48
CA GLY A 18 -9.71 -0.54 12.57
C GLY A 18 -9.85 -1.59 13.67
N VAL A 19 -11.07 -1.81 14.14
CA VAL A 19 -11.36 -2.85 15.16
C VAL A 19 -11.03 -4.24 14.63
N LEU A 20 -11.35 -4.52 13.36
CA LEU A 20 -11.01 -5.80 12.72
C LEU A 20 -9.50 -6.01 12.67
N LEU A 21 -8.73 -4.98 12.31
CA LEU A 21 -7.27 -5.06 12.26
C LEU A 21 -6.68 -5.37 13.65
N VAL A 22 -7.12 -4.66 14.70
CA VAL A 22 -6.70 -4.92 16.09
C VAL A 22 -7.03 -6.36 16.51
N LEU A 23 -8.21 -6.85 16.14
CA LEU A 23 -8.63 -8.22 16.41
C LEU A 23 -7.72 -9.23 15.68
N CYS A 24 -7.42 -9.01 14.40
CA CYS A 24 -6.49 -9.86 13.64
C CYS A 24 -5.08 -9.88 14.26
N VAL A 25 -4.55 -8.72 14.66
CA VAL A 25 -3.24 -8.64 15.34
C VAL A 25 -3.27 -9.40 16.66
N THR A 26 -4.34 -9.24 17.45
CA THR A 26 -4.51 -9.95 18.73
C THR A 26 -4.54 -11.46 18.52
N ILE A 27 -5.29 -11.95 17.53
CA ILE A 27 -5.32 -13.38 17.18
C ILE A 27 -3.94 -13.85 16.72
N SER A 28 -3.27 -13.08 15.87
CA SER A 28 -1.92 -13.41 15.38
C SER A 28 -0.92 -13.55 16.54
N LEU A 29 -0.95 -12.62 17.50
CA LEU A 29 -0.11 -12.68 18.69
C LEU A 29 -0.47 -13.87 19.59
N MET A 30 -1.77 -14.18 19.77
CA MET A 30 -2.20 -15.36 20.51
C MET A 30 -1.69 -16.65 19.89
N ILE A 31 -1.78 -16.79 18.56
CA ILE A 31 -1.26 -17.96 17.84
C ILE A 31 0.25 -18.05 17.99
N ALA A 32 0.98 -16.94 17.74
CA ALA A 32 2.43 -16.88 17.80
C ALA A 32 3.02 -17.19 19.18
N ASN A 33 2.28 -16.92 20.26
CA ASN A 33 2.70 -17.22 21.65
C ASN A 33 2.11 -18.53 22.20
N SER A 34 1.43 -19.33 21.38
CA SER A 34 0.82 -20.60 21.78
C SER A 34 1.60 -21.81 21.26
N SER A 35 1.23 -23.01 21.72
CA SER A 35 1.75 -24.28 21.17
C SER A 35 1.41 -24.49 19.69
N ALA A 36 0.45 -23.73 19.13
CA ALA A 36 0.11 -23.78 17.71
C ALA A 36 1.08 -22.96 16.83
N ALA A 37 2.00 -22.19 17.41
CA ALA A 37 2.91 -21.32 16.66
C ALA A 37 3.73 -22.07 15.61
N THR A 38 4.33 -23.21 15.99
CA THR A 38 5.15 -24.03 15.08
C THR A 38 4.33 -24.63 13.94
N GLY A 39 3.11 -25.09 14.23
CA GLY A 39 2.19 -25.61 13.21
C GLY A 39 1.72 -24.54 12.24
N PHE A 40 1.43 -23.33 12.72
CA PHE A 40 1.05 -22.20 11.88
C PHE A 40 2.21 -21.72 11.02
N GLN A 41 3.41 -21.59 11.60
CA GLN A 41 4.62 -21.21 10.87
C GLN A 41 4.95 -22.23 9.77
N ALA A 42 4.81 -23.53 10.03
CA ALA A 42 5.02 -24.56 9.02
C ALA A 42 4.04 -24.46 7.83
N VAL A 43 2.81 -23.95 8.05
CA VAL A 43 1.87 -23.67 6.96
C VAL A 43 2.33 -22.46 6.14
N LEU A 44 2.81 -21.40 6.81
CA LEU A 44 3.32 -20.20 6.15
C LEU A 44 4.59 -20.47 5.34
N ASP A 45 5.47 -21.32 5.84
CA ASP A 45 6.74 -21.68 5.20
C ASP A 45 6.58 -22.76 4.12
N LYS A 46 5.38 -23.36 4.02
CA LYS A 46 5.10 -24.37 3.00
C LYS A 46 5.32 -23.77 1.61
N MET A 47 6.17 -24.42 0.82
CA MET A 47 6.41 -24.02 -0.57
C MET A 47 5.20 -24.38 -1.45
N VAL A 48 4.69 -23.40 -2.18
CA VAL A 48 3.64 -23.54 -3.20
C VAL A 48 4.21 -23.02 -4.51
N GLY A 49 4.72 -23.94 -5.32
CA GLY A 49 5.52 -23.59 -6.50
C GLY A 49 6.90 -23.02 -6.08
N PRO A 50 7.35 -21.90 -6.67
CA PRO A 50 8.68 -21.35 -6.38
C PRO A 50 8.79 -20.59 -5.05
N TYR A 51 7.67 -20.26 -4.39
CA TYR A 51 7.65 -19.40 -3.20
C TYR A 51 6.84 -20.00 -2.05
N SER A 52 7.11 -19.53 -0.83
CA SER A 52 6.35 -19.91 0.36
C SER A 52 4.93 -19.34 0.32
N VAL A 53 4.01 -19.94 1.08
CA VAL A 53 2.65 -19.40 1.27
C VAL A 53 2.72 -17.96 1.80
N SER A 54 3.61 -17.68 2.75
CA SER A 54 3.80 -16.31 3.28
C SER A 54 4.19 -15.31 2.20
N MET A 55 5.09 -15.66 1.30
CA MET A 55 5.54 -14.77 0.23
C MET A 55 4.43 -14.51 -0.79
N TRP A 56 3.66 -15.55 -1.18
CA TRP A 56 2.48 -15.36 -2.04
C TRP A 56 1.43 -14.44 -1.41
N ILE A 57 1.15 -14.62 -0.12
CA ILE A 57 0.21 -13.79 0.61
C ILE A 57 0.70 -12.35 0.66
N ASN A 58 1.95 -12.13 1.06
CA ASN A 58 2.53 -10.80 1.18
C ASN A 58 2.55 -10.07 -0.17
N ASP A 59 3.13 -10.66 -1.21
CA ASP A 59 3.28 -9.99 -2.50
C ASP A 59 1.93 -9.78 -3.19
N GLY A 60 0.99 -10.72 -3.03
CA GLY A 60 -0.36 -10.61 -3.58
C GLY A 60 -1.20 -9.55 -2.87
N LEU A 61 -1.31 -9.63 -1.54
CA LEU A 61 -2.10 -8.67 -0.76
C LEU A 61 -1.49 -7.27 -0.81
N MET A 62 -0.16 -7.15 -0.74
CA MET A 62 0.50 -5.85 -0.82
C MET A 62 0.37 -5.22 -2.20
N ALA A 63 0.33 -5.99 -3.29
CA ALA A 63 0.03 -5.43 -4.62
C ALA A 63 -1.39 -4.87 -4.70
N VAL A 64 -2.37 -5.54 -4.08
CA VAL A 64 -3.75 -5.02 -3.99
C VAL A 64 -3.81 -3.77 -3.11
N PHE A 65 -3.09 -3.77 -1.98
CA PHE A 65 -2.99 -2.61 -1.09
C PHE A 65 -2.38 -1.40 -1.81
N PHE A 66 -1.24 -1.57 -2.48
CA PHE A 66 -0.58 -0.49 -3.21
C PHE A 66 -1.33 -0.06 -4.48
N LEU A 67 -2.16 -0.92 -5.07
CA LEU A 67 -3.13 -0.50 -6.09
C LEU A 67 -4.16 0.48 -5.50
N LEU A 68 -4.72 0.17 -4.34
CA LEU A 68 -5.66 1.05 -3.65
C LEU A 68 -4.99 2.39 -3.28
N VAL A 69 -3.81 2.32 -2.66
CA VAL A 69 -3.01 3.52 -2.30
C VAL A 69 -2.66 4.33 -3.55
N GLY A 70 -2.26 3.69 -4.64
CA GLY A 70 -1.99 4.37 -5.92
C GLY A 70 -3.21 5.08 -6.51
N LEU A 71 -4.41 4.50 -6.37
CA LEU A 71 -5.65 5.13 -6.83
C LEU A 71 -5.99 6.34 -5.96
N GLU A 72 -5.77 6.22 -4.65
CA GLU A 72 -5.97 7.30 -3.69
C GLU A 72 -5.02 8.47 -3.95
N ILE A 73 -3.72 8.20 -4.14
CA ILE A 73 -2.71 9.20 -4.54
C ILE A 73 -3.16 9.92 -5.80
N LYS A 74 -3.56 9.16 -6.82
CA LYS A 74 -4.00 9.73 -8.09
C LYS A 74 -5.21 10.64 -7.89
N ARG A 75 -6.16 10.27 -7.02
CA ARG A 75 -7.32 11.10 -6.70
C ARG A 75 -6.90 12.38 -5.95
N GLU A 76 -6.03 12.26 -4.96
CA GLU A 76 -5.52 13.40 -4.18
C GLU A 76 -4.76 14.40 -5.05
N LEU A 77 -3.95 13.92 -5.99
CA LEU A 77 -3.24 14.76 -6.97
C LEU A 77 -4.18 15.48 -7.94
N LEU A 78 -5.32 14.86 -8.29
CA LEU A 78 -6.25 15.44 -9.26
C LEU A 78 -7.30 16.37 -8.63
N LYS A 79 -7.79 16.04 -7.43
CA LYS A 79 -8.96 16.70 -6.80
C LYS A 79 -8.81 16.98 -5.31
N GLY A 80 -7.78 16.45 -4.64
CA GLY A 80 -7.64 16.52 -3.19
C GLY A 80 -6.61 17.54 -2.72
N GLU A 81 -6.09 17.35 -1.50
CA GLU A 81 -5.17 18.29 -0.84
C GLU A 81 -3.80 18.34 -1.52
N LEU A 82 -3.43 17.28 -2.24
CA LEU A 82 -2.18 17.23 -3.01
C LEU A 82 -2.28 17.92 -4.38
N SER A 83 -3.46 18.37 -4.80
CA SER A 83 -3.65 19.03 -6.11
C SER A 83 -3.07 20.44 -6.19
N ASN A 84 -3.01 21.14 -5.05
CA ASN A 84 -2.42 22.48 -4.96
C ASN A 84 -1.07 22.40 -4.26
N PHE A 85 -0.01 22.84 -4.93
CA PHE A 85 1.36 22.82 -4.40
C PHE A 85 1.47 23.46 -3.00
N LYS A 86 0.72 24.54 -2.74
CA LYS A 86 0.74 25.22 -1.44
C LYS A 86 0.23 24.32 -0.32
N ASN A 87 -0.84 23.56 -0.56
CA ASN A 87 -1.41 22.63 0.40
C ASN A 87 -0.58 21.34 0.49
N ALA A 88 -0.15 20.83 -0.67
CA ALA A 88 0.66 19.61 -0.79
C ALA A 88 2.02 19.71 -0.13
N SER A 89 2.62 20.91 -0.08
CA SER A 89 3.95 21.11 0.49
C SER A 89 4.05 20.65 1.95
N LEU A 90 3.04 20.92 2.78
CA LEU A 90 3.09 20.60 4.21
C LEU A 90 3.11 19.07 4.43
N PRO A 91 2.17 18.26 3.89
CA PRO A 91 2.26 16.80 3.96
C PRO A 91 3.56 16.25 3.38
N ILE A 92 4.02 16.76 2.23
CA ILE A 92 5.23 16.24 1.57
C ILE A 92 6.48 16.47 2.42
N PHE A 93 6.69 17.69 2.93
CA PHE A 93 7.85 17.96 3.78
C PHE A 93 7.77 17.26 5.13
N ALA A 94 6.56 17.13 5.70
CA ALA A 94 6.35 16.37 6.92
C ALA A 94 6.69 14.88 6.72
N ALA A 95 6.25 14.30 5.60
CA ALA A 95 6.55 12.92 5.20
C ALA A 95 8.05 12.70 4.98
N ILE A 96 8.71 13.54 4.16
CA ILE A 96 10.16 13.45 3.93
C ILE A 96 10.94 13.54 5.26
N GLY A 97 10.56 14.44 6.16
CA GLY A 97 11.15 14.52 7.50
C GLY A 97 10.86 13.26 8.33
N GLY A 98 9.61 12.77 8.30
CA GLY A 98 9.14 11.56 8.95
C GLY A 98 9.83 10.28 8.45
N MET A 99 10.33 10.27 7.22
CA MET A 99 11.11 9.17 6.65
C MET A 99 12.60 9.28 6.97
N ILE A 100 13.20 10.46 6.76
CA ILE A 100 14.65 10.67 6.87
C ILE A 100 15.11 10.57 8.32
N VAL A 101 14.37 11.19 9.26
CA VAL A 101 14.80 11.26 10.66
C VAL A 101 14.87 9.87 11.30
N PRO A 102 13.85 8.99 11.21
CA PRO A 102 13.93 7.64 11.75
C PRO A 102 15.00 6.78 11.07
N ALA A 103 15.18 6.91 9.75
CA ALA A 103 16.23 6.21 9.00
C ALA A 103 17.65 6.58 9.50
N ILE A 104 17.91 7.87 9.71
CA ILE A 104 19.19 8.34 10.25
C ILE A 104 19.41 7.82 11.67
N ILE A 105 18.39 7.93 12.54
CA ILE A 105 18.46 7.43 13.91
C ILE A 105 18.81 5.93 13.89
N PHE A 106 18.08 5.12 13.11
CA PHE A 106 18.35 3.69 12.99
C PHE A 106 19.78 3.41 12.53
N THR A 107 20.26 4.14 11.51
CA THR A 107 21.60 3.95 10.94
C THR A 107 22.70 4.27 11.95
N ILE A 108 22.53 5.33 12.76
CA ILE A 108 23.50 5.70 13.81
C ILE A 108 23.60 4.58 14.86
N PHE A 109 22.47 4.04 15.31
CA PHE A 109 22.44 3.02 16.35
C PHE A 109 22.86 1.62 15.86
N ASN A 110 22.70 1.31 14.58
CA ASN A 110 23.03 0.01 13.98
C ASN A 110 24.30 0.04 13.12
N HIS A 111 25.08 1.11 13.21
CA HIS A 111 26.31 1.20 12.44
C HIS A 111 27.31 0.12 12.87
N GLY A 112 27.84 -0.63 11.89
CA GLY A 112 28.80 -1.73 12.16
C GLY A 112 28.18 -3.03 12.67
N THR A 113 26.84 -3.13 12.73
CA THR A 113 26.14 -4.39 13.04
C THR A 113 25.64 -5.07 11.77
N GLU A 114 25.30 -6.36 11.89
CA GLU A 114 24.63 -7.15 10.85
C GLU A 114 23.25 -6.58 10.45
N TYR A 115 22.64 -5.75 11.30
CA TYR A 115 21.34 -5.13 11.08
C TYR A 115 21.40 -3.79 10.34
N SER A 116 22.59 -3.31 9.96
CA SER A 116 22.78 -2.02 9.27
C SER A 116 21.96 -1.90 7.97
N ASN A 117 21.68 -3.03 7.30
CA ASN A 117 20.82 -3.08 6.13
C ASN A 117 19.34 -2.81 6.45
N GLY A 118 18.90 -2.69 7.70
CA GLY A 118 17.49 -2.50 8.08
C GLY A 118 17.00 -1.05 8.10
N TRP A 119 17.75 -0.10 7.56
CA TRP A 119 17.48 1.34 7.74
C TRP A 119 16.16 1.84 7.14
N ALA A 120 15.59 1.12 6.18
CA ALA A 120 14.28 1.45 5.60
C ALA A 120 13.07 0.98 6.42
N ILE A 121 13.28 0.07 7.39
CA ILE A 121 12.21 -0.48 8.24
C ILE A 121 11.43 0.61 9.00
N PRO A 122 12.06 1.60 9.68
CA PRO A 122 11.35 2.60 10.46
C PRO A 122 10.74 3.75 9.62
N MET A 123 10.84 3.70 8.29
CA MET A 123 10.36 4.78 7.42
C MET A 123 8.86 4.69 7.12
N ALA A 124 8.28 3.49 7.12
CA ALA A 124 6.89 3.26 6.74
C ALA A 124 5.92 3.48 7.92
N THR A 125 4.73 4.01 7.61
CA THR A 125 3.68 4.29 8.60
C THR A 125 2.39 3.58 8.21
N ASP A 126 1.86 2.70 9.06
CA ASP A 126 0.58 2.02 8.80
C ASP A 126 -0.59 3.01 8.85
N ILE A 127 -1.07 3.40 7.66
CA ILE A 127 -2.21 4.31 7.47
C ILE A 127 -3.50 3.75 8.08
N ALA A 128 -3.75 2.45 7.94
CA ALA A 128 -5.00 1.83 8.39
C ALA A 128 -5.08 1.83 9.90
N PHE A 129 -3.98 1.51 10.59
CA PHE A 129 -3.89 1.57 12.03
C PHE A 129 -3.96 3.01 12.57
N SER A 130 -3.24 3.92 11.93
CA SER A 130 -3.21 5.34 12.34
C SER A 130 -4.59 6.00 12.23
N LEU A 131 -5.28 5.82 11.10
CA LEU A 131 -6.64 6.34 10.90
C LEU A 131 -7.68 5.65 11.77
N ALA A 132 -7.51 4.36 12.06
CA ALA A 132 -8.37 3.63 12.98
C ALA A 132 -8.35 4.25 14.39
N ILE A 133 -7.16 4.44 14.96
CA ILE A 133 -7.00 5.05 16.29
C ILE A 133 -7.58 6.47 16.30
N VAL A 134 -7.26 7.28 15.29
CA VAL A 134 -7.77 8.65 15.19
C VAL A 134 -9.30 8.66 15.08
N SER A 135 -9.89 7.71 14.37
CA SER A 135 -11.34 7.57 14.26
C SER A 135 -12.00 7.08 15.55
N MET A 136 -11.30 6.28 16.37
CA MET A 136 -11.77 5.86 17.69
C MET A 136 -11.83 7.02 18.70
N LEU A 137 -10.99 8.05 18.55
CA LEU A 137 -11.06 9.28 19.36
C LEU A 137 -12.31 10.12 19.06
N GLY A 138 -13.11 9.74 18.06
CA GLY A 138 -14.43 10.29 17.78
C GLY A 138 -14.41 11.76 17.39
N LYS A 139 -15.30 12.56 18.01
CA LYS A 139 -15.49 13.98 17.67
C LYS A 139 -14.36 14.90 18.12
N SER A 140 -13.42 14.39 18.92
CA SER A 140 -12.30 15.18 19.45
C SER A 140 -11.25 15.53 18.40
N VAL A 141 -11.25 14.82 17.25
CA VAL A 141 -10.28 15.05 16.18
C VAL A 141 -10.97 15.68 14.95
N PRO A 142 -10.54 16.88 14.51
CA PRO A 142 -11.04 17.50 13.30
C PRO A 142 -10.81 16.66 12.05
N SER A 143 -11.73 16.68 11.09
CA SER A 143 -11.60 15.97 9.82
C SER A 143 -10.35 16.38 9.03
N ALA A 144 -9.92 17.64 9.17
CA ALA A 144 -8.69 18.14 8.54
C ALA A 144 -7.43 17.36 8.98
N ILE A 145 -7.36 16.91 10.24
CA ILE A 145 -6.22 16.10 10.72
C ILE A 145 -6.25 14.71 10.10
N LYS A 146 -7.44 14.12 9.89
CA LYS A 146 -7.58 12.82 9.25
C LYS A 146 -7.09 12.85 7.80
N VAL A 147 -7.50 13.87 7.06
CA VAL A 147 -7.08 14.09 5.67
C VAL A 147 -5.57 14.36 5.61
N PHE A 148 -5.05 15.22 6.50
CA PHE A 148 -3.62 15.49 6.59
C PHE A 148 -2.80 14.21 6.88
N LEU A 149 -3.24 13.41 7.86
CA LEU A 149 -2.58 12.16 8.24
C LEU A 149 -2.63 11.12 7.12
N ALA A 150 -3.76 11.02 6.42
CA ALA A 150 -3.89 10.16 5.25
C ALA A 150 -2.90 10.59 4.15
N ALA A 151 -2.85 11.88 3.83
CA ALA A 151 -1.91 12.42 2.83
C ALA A 151 -0.45 12.19 3.21
N LEU A 152 -0.08 12.41 4.48
CA LEU A 152 1.26 12.16 5.01
C LEU A 152 1.63 10.68 4.88
N ALA A 153 0.78 9.78 5.37
CA ALA A 153 1.05 8.34 5.36
C ALA A 153 1.14 7.78 3.93
N ILE A 154 0.32 8.30 3.01
CA ILE A 154 0.38 7.95 1.60
C ILE A 154 1.73 8.34 0.97
N VAL A 155 2.23 9.55 1.26
CA VAL A 155 3.53 10.01 0.75
C VAL A 155 4.67 9.20 1.36
N ASP A 156 4.61 8.91 2.66
CA ASP A 156 5.56 8.04 3.36
C ASP A 156 5.60 6.63 2.74
N ASP A 157 4.45 5.99 2.53
CA ASP A 157 4.35 4.64 1.97
C ASP A 157 4.90 4.57 0.53
N LEU A 158 4.56 5.57 -0.30
CA LEU A 158 5.09 5.66 -1.67
C LEU A 158 6.60 5.96 -1.66
N GLY A 159 7.07 6.78 -0.73
CA GLY A 159 8.49 7.05 -0.56
C GLY A 159 9.24 5.79 -0.14
N ALA A 160 8.72 5.07 0.86
CA ALA A 160 9.30 3.85 1.41
C ALA A 160 9.38 2.74 0.35
N ILE A 161 8.31 2.49 -0.42
CA ILE A 161 8.34 1.49 -1.49
C ILE A 161 9.36 1.85 -2.60
N VAL A 162 9.51 3.13 -2.94
CA VAL A 162 10.52 3.57 -3.92
C VAL A 162 11.93 3.38 -3.37
N VAL A 163 12.17 3.72 -2.10
CA VAL A 163 13.45 3.48 -1.43
C VAL A 163 13.78 1.99 -1.41
N ILE A 164 12.82 1.15 -1.00
CA ILE A 164 12.97 -0.30 -0.98
C ILE A 164 13.28 -0.83 -2.38
N ALA A 165 12.58 -0.35 -3.41
CA ALA A 165 12.81 -0.74 -4.79
C ALA A 165 14.21 -0.39 -5.31
N ILE A 166 14.78 0.73 -4.89
CA ILE A 166 16.09 1.20 -5.38
C ILE A 166 17.23 0.54 -4.60
N PHE A 167 17.10 0.41 -3.28
CA PHE A 167 18.21 -0.01 -2.39
C PHE A 167 18.19 -1.49 -2.00
N TYR A 168 17.04 -2.18 -2.14
CA TYR A 168 16.86 -3.58 -1.71
C TYR A 168 16.50 -4.51 -2.89
N THR A 169 16.89 -4.13 -4.11
CA THR A 169 16.79 -5.02 -5.27
C THR A 169 18.11 -5.78 -5.43
N ASP A 170 18.07 -7.10 -5.22
CA ASP A 170 19.28 -7.95 -5.25
C ASP A 170 19.78 -8.21 -6.68
N GLU A 171 18.93 -8.78 -7.54
CA GLU A 171 19.28 -9.14 -8.92
C GLU A 171 18.21 -8.69 -9.91
N ILE A 172 18.60 -7.99 -10.99
CA ILE A 172 17.67 -7.54 -12.02
C ILE A 172 17.67 -8.51 -13.20
N HIS A 173 16.54 -9.17 -13.42
CA HIS A 173 16.33 -9.97 -14.62
C HIS A 173 15.77 -9.12 -15.77
N TRP A 174 16.66 -8.65 -16.65
CA TRP A 174 16.36 -7.74 -17.76
C TRP A 174 15.23 -8.22 -18.69
N ASN A 175 15.09 -9.53 -18.91
CA ASN A 175 14.01 -10.07 -19.76
C ASN A 175 12.62 -9.80 -19.17
N TYR A 176 12.45 -10.04 -17.87
CA TYR A 176 11.19 -9.77 -17.17
C TYR A 176 10.92 -8.27 -17.05
N LEU A 177 11.97 -7.47 -16.91
CA LEU A 177 11.85 -6.01 -16.95
C LEU A 177 11.40 -5.48 -18.32
N ALA A 178 11.88 -6.09 -19.41
CA ALA A 178 11.41 -5.73 -20.76
C ALA A 178 9.92 -6.10 -20.95
N TYR A 179 9.50 -7.27 -20.46
CA TYR A 179 8.09 -7.67 -20.49
C TYR A 179 7.20 -6.78 -19.63
N SER A 180 7.64 -6.36 -18.44
CA SER A 180 6.89 -5.39 -17.63
C SER A 180 6.76 -4.05 -18.37
N GLY A 181 7.83 -3.57 -19.01
CA GLY A 181 7.80 -2.38 -19.87
C GLY A 181 6.76 -2.46 -21.00
N LEU A 182 6.67 -3.59 -21.70
CA LEU A 182 5.65 -3.80 -22.73
C LEU A 182 4.22 -3.74 -22.18
N VAL A 183 4.00 -4.34 -21.00
CA VAL A 183 2.69 -4.29 -20.34
C VAL A 183 2.34 -2.86 -19.91
N ILE A 184 3.30 -2.08 -19.43
CA ILE A 184 3.10 -0.67 -19.08
C ILE A 184 2.71 0.13 -20.32
N VAL A 185 3.40 -0.07 -21.45
CA VAL A 185 3.06 0.59 -22.72
C VAL A 185 1.64 0.21 -23.17
N LEU A 186 1.26 -1.05 -23.04
CA LEU A 186 -0.10 -1.50 -23.34
C LEU A 186 -1.15 -0.81 -22.45
N LEU A 187 -0.92 -0.76 -21.13
CA LEU A 187 -1.80 -0.09 -20.18
C LEU A 187 -1.91 1.42 -20.46
N ALA A 188 -0.79 2.07 -20.77
CA ALA A 188 -0.75 3.47 -21.17
C ALA A 188 -1.50 3.72 -22.47
N ALA A 189 -1.38 2.83 -23.46
CA ALA A 189 -2.13 2.90 -24.71
C ALA A 189 -3.65 2.76 -24.47
N LEU A 190 -4.08 1.82 -23.63
CA LEU A 190 -5.49 1.67 -23.25
C LEU A 190 -6.06 2.94 -22.60
N ASN A 191 -5.27 3.58 -21.73
CA ASN A 191 -5.64 4.85 -21.11
C ASN A 191 -5.70 6.00 -22.14
N TYR A 192 -4.72 6.06 -23.05
CA TYR A 192 -4.70 7.05 -24.14
C TYR A 192 -5.91 6.93 -25.06
N PHE A 193 -6.33 5.71 -25.40
CA PHE A 193 -7.55 5.43 -26.17
C PHE A 193 -8.84 5.53 -25.33
N LYS A 194 -8.75 5.97 -24.06
CA LYS A 194 -9.88 6.20 -23.15
C LYS A 194 -10.77 4.97 -22.94
N VAL A 195 -10.17 3.77 -22.94
CA VAL A 195 -10.91 2.54 -22.64
C VAL A 195 -11.37 2.57 -21.18
N LYS A 196 -12.68 2.54 -20.95
CA LYS A 196 -13.28 2.68 -19.60
C LYS A 196 -13.45 1.37 -18.82
N LYS A 197 -13.42 0.21 -19.48
CA LYS A 197 -13.67 -1.07 -18.78
C LYS A 197 -12.44 -1.49 -17.96
N HIS A 198 -12.59 -1.53 -16.64
CA HIS A 198 -11.52 -1.89 -15.69
C HIS A 198 -10.88 -3.27 -15.94
N ILE A 199 -11.63 -4.22 -16.48
CA ILE A 199 -11.11 -5.58 -16.77
C ILE A 199 -9.90 -5.56 -17.72
N PHE A 200 -9.86 -4.59 -18.65
CA PHE A 200 -8.74 -4.44 -19.57
C PHE A 200 -7.47 -3.87 -18.91
N TYR A 201 -7.58 -3.35 -17.69
CA TYR A 201 -6.42 -2.94 -16.89
C TYR A 201 -6.03 -4.03 -15.89
N LEU A 202 -7.01 -4.67 -15.24
CA LEU A 202 -6.74 -5.71 -14.24
C LEU A 202 -6.03 -6.94 -14.82
N ILE A 203 -6.41 -7.40 -16.01
CA ILE A 203 -5.77 -8.58 -16.63
C ILE A 203 -4.30 -8.28 -16.94
N PRO A 204 -3.94 -7.23 -17.72
CA PRO A 204 -2.54 -6.88 -17.91
C PRO A 204 -1.84 -6.50 -16.61
N GLY A 205 -2.53 -5.91 -15.64
CA GLY A 205 -2.01 -5.62 -14.31
C GLY A 205 -1.53 -6.86 -13.55
N ALA A 206 -2.26 -7.98 -13.65
CA ALA A 206 -1.81 -9.26 -13.08
C ALA A 206 -0.54 -9.79 -13.76
N PHE A 207 -0.43 -9.62 -15.08
CA PHE A 207 0.81 -9.94 -15.81
C PHE A 207 1.96 -9.01 -15.42
N LEU A 208 1.69 -7.71 -15.24
CA LEU A 208 2.66 -6.74 -14.75
C LEU A 208 3.22 -7.17 -13.39
N TRP A 209 2.34 -7.51 -12.45
CA TRP A 209 2.71 -8.02 -11.13
C TRP A 209 3.59 -9.27 -11.23
N TYR A 210 3.18 -10.24 -12.04
CA TYR A 210 3.95 -11.47 -12.25
C TYR A 210 5.36 -11.18 -12.81
N PHE A 211 5.47 -10.34 -13.84
CA PHE A 211 6.78 -10.00 -14.42
C PHE A 211 7.63 -9.18 -13.46
N MET A 212 7.06 -8.25 -12.71
CA MET A 212 7.81 -7.48 -11.73
C MET A 212 8.37 -8.37 -10.63
N HIS A 213 7.54 -9.27 -10.08
CA HIS A 213 7.97 -10.26 -9.08
C HIS A 213 9.16 -11.11 -9.54
N HIS A 214 9.22 -11.49 -10.82
CA HIS A 214 10.34 -12.25 -11.39
C HIS A 214 11.50 -11.37 -11.91
N SER A 215 11.35 -10.04 -11.92
CA SER A 215 12.37 -9.11 -12.42
C SER A 215 13.37 -8.68 -11.35
N GLY A 216 13.13 -9.03 -10.09
CA GLY A 216 13.87 -8.53 -8.92
C GLY A 216 13.35 -7.21 -8.36
N ILE A 217 12.54 -6.48 -9.13
CA ILE A 217 11.82 -5.30 -8.62
C ILE A 217 10.65 -5.76 -7.76
N HIS A 218 10.41 -5.06 -6.66
CA HIS A 218 9.29 -5.35 -5.75
C HIS A 218 7.95 -5.38 -6.49
N ALA A 219 7.24 -6.51 -6.38
CA ALA A 219 5.97 -6.76 -7.07
C ALA A 219 4.87 -5.76 -6.70
N THR A 220 4.99 -5.14 -5.52
CA THR A 220 4.08 -4.12 -5.00
C THR A 220 4.02 -2.86 -5.86
N ILE A 221 5.12 -2.50 -6.54
CA ILE A 221 5.16 -1.34 -7.45
C ILE A 221 4.21 -1.53 -8.63
N ALA A 222 3.97 -2.77 -9.05
CA ALA A 222 3.01 -3.08 -10.12
C ALA A 222 1.61 -2.54 -9.79
N GLY A 223 1.20 -2.63 -8.52
CA GLY A 223 -0.08 -2.09 -8.04
C GLY A 223 -0.15 -0.57 -8.23
N VAL A 224 0.91 0.15 -7.83
CA VAL A 224 1.00 1.61 -8.00
C VAL A 224 0.96 1.97 -9.48
N ILE A 225 1.80 1.36 -10.32
CA ILE A 225 1.83 1.64 -11.76
C ILE A 225 0.46 1.40 -12.39
N LEU A 226 -0.18 0.27 -12.09
CA LEU A 226 -1.51 -0.05 -12.56
C LEU A 226 -2.52 1.03 -12.17
N ALA A 227 -2.51 1.50 -10.92
CA ALA A 227 -3.37 2.56 -10.45
C ALA A 227 -3.25 3.85 -11.28
N PHE A 228 -2.01 4.25 -11.60
CA PHE A 228 -1.75 5.44 -12.40
C PHE A 228 -2.22 5.29 -13.86
N THR A 229 -2.27 4.06 -14.39
CA THR A 229 -2.81 3.80 -15.73
C THR A 229 -4.34 3.72 -15.80
N ILE A 230 -5.03 3.36 -14.72
CA ILE A 230 -6.50 3.29 -14.71
C ILE A 230 -7.11 4.69 -14.83
N PRO A 231 -8.04 4.96 -15.76
CA PRO A 231 -8.65 6.27 -15.91
C PRO A 231 -9.39 6.71 -14.63
N ALA A 232 -9.09 7.91 -14.14
CA ALA A 232 -9.87 8.55 -13.08
C ALA A 232 -11.04 9.29 -13.74
N ASN A 233 -12.28 8.80 -13.57
CA ASN A 233 -13.44 9.48 -14.14
C ASN A 233 -13.61 10.87 -13.48
N SER A 234 -13.55 11.92 -14.29
CA SER A 234 -13.71 13.30 -13.81
C SER A 234 -15.16 13.70 -13.55
N GLU A 235 -16.16 12.96 -14.06
CA GLU A 235 -17.47 13.56 -14.34
C GLU A 235 -18.64 13.24 -13.37
N ASN A 236 -18.63 12.24 -12.47
CA ASN A 236 -19.89 11.92 -11.76
C ASN A 236 -19.85 11.31 -10.34
N GLU A 237 -18.73 11.32 -9.62
CA GLU A 237 -18.73 10.81 -8.23
C GLU A 237 -18.26 11.87 -7.25
N THR A 238 -19.23 12.58 -6.68
CA THR A 238 -19.20 13.21 -5.35
C THR A 238 -19.24 12.17 -4.23
N GLU A 239 -18.63 10.99 -4.44
CA GLU A 239 -18.44 10.04 -3.34
C GLU A 239 -17.18 10.43 -2.58
N ALA A 240 -17.37 10.88 -1.33
CA ALA A 240 -16.29 11.11 -0.38
C ALA A 240 -15.40 9.87 -0.26
N SER A 241 -14.09 10.09 -0.10
CA SER A 241 -13.10 9.03 0.04
C SER A 241 -13.56 7.98 1.06
N PRO A 242 -13.31 6.68 0.84
CA PRO A 242 -13.44 5.67 1.89
C PRO A 242 -12.66 6.03 3.18
N LEU A 243 -11.62 6.88 3.08
CA LEU A 243 -10.82 7.38 4.21
C LEU A 243 -11.33 8.72 4.78
N GLU A 244 -12.22 9.43 4.09
CA GLU A 244 -12.86 10.66 4.56
C GLU A 244 -14.11 10.39 5.40
N LYS A 245 -14.70 9.19 5.29
CA LYS A 245 -15.90 8.78 6.03
C LYS A 245 -15.58 8.29 7.44
#